data_AF-A0A2E5DV05-F1
#
_entry.id   AF-A0A2E5DV05-F1
#
_cell.length_a   1.000
_cell.length_b   1.000
_cell.length_c   1.000
_cell.angle_alpha   90.00
_cell.angle_beta   90.00
_cell.angle_gamma   90.00
#
_symmetry.space_group_name_H-M   'P 1'
#
loop_
_entity.id
_entity.type
_entity.pdbx_description
1 polymer ?
#
loop_
_entity_poly.entity_id
_entity_poly.type
_entity_poly.pdbx_seq_one_letter_code
_entity_poly.pdbx_strand_id
1 'polypeptide(L)' 'MSETIPSLLTVRQFSAKYPAFPEGGMRHRIFHADKNGFARCIRRVGAKVLIDEIEFFKCIEEQNSVAV' A
#
# COMPACT_ATOMS: atom_id res chain seq x y z
N MET A 1 7.89 -6.58 -23.99
CA MET A 1 7.15 -6.54 -22.71
C MET A 1 8.13 -6.06 -21.67
N SER A 2 8.09 -4.77 -21.31
CA SER A 2 8.96 -4.24 -20.26
C SER A 2 8.38 -4.65 -18.90
N GLU A 3 8.99 -5.62 -18.24
CA GLU A 3 8.72 -5.89 -16.83
C GLU A 3 9.10 -4.65 -16.02
N THR A 4 8.11 -3.85 -15.65
CA THR A 4 8.27 -2.79 -14.66
C THR A 4 8.52 -3.46 -13.32
N ILE A 5 9.75 -3.36 -12.83
CA ILE A 5 10.14 -3.85 -11.50
C ILE A 5 9.16 -3.23 -10.49
N PRO A 6 8.45 -4.04 -9.68
CA PRO A 6 7.49 -3.51 -8.71
C PRO A 6 8.21 -2.58 -7.73
N SER A 7 7.73 -1.34 -7.61
CA SER A 7 8.25 -0.34 -6.67
C SER A 7 7.81 -0.71 -5.25
N LEU A 8 8.53 -1.64 -4.63
CA LEU A 8 8.30 -2.08 -3.26
C LEU A 8 8.99 -1.12 -2.28
N LEU A 9 8.19 -0.34 -1.56
CA LEU A 9 8.68 0.64 -0.59
C LEU A 9 8.38 0.18 0.83
N THR A 10 9.30 0.41 1.77
CA THR A 10 8.96 0.28 3.19
C THR A 10 7.93 1.34 3.58
N VAL A 11 7.17 1.11 4.67
CA VAL A 11 6.22 2.09 5.21
C VAL A 11 6.86 3.47 5.38
N ARG A 12 8.09 3.52 5.90
CA ARG A 12 8.85 4.77 6.09
C ARG A 12 9.19 5.46 4.76
N GLN A 13 9.67 4.70 3.77
CA GLN A 13 9.97 5.26 2.44
C GLN A 13 8.72 5.75 1.74
N PHE A 14 7.61 5.02 1.86
CA PHE A 14 6.33 5.40 1.29
C PHE A 14 5.82 6.70 1.92
N SER A 15 5.81 6.80 3.25
CA SER A 15 5.40 8.01 3.97
C SER A 15 6.32 9.22 3.69
N ALA A 16 7.61 8.99 3.46
CA ALA A 16 8.54 10.06 3.06
C ALA A 16 8.29 10.54 1.63
N LYS A 17 7.95 9.63 0.71
CA LYS A 17 7.62 9.97 -0.70
C LYS A 17 6.24 10.62 -0.81
N TYR A 18 5.29 10.17 0.00
CA TYR A 18 3.91 10.65 0.01
C TYR A 18 3.51 11.15 1.40
N PRO A 19 3.73 12.44 1.70
CA PRO A 19 3.38 13.03 2.99
C PRO A 19 1.90 12.93 3.36
N ALA A 20 1.02 12.73 2.36
CA ALA A 20 -0.40 12.48 2.55
C ALA A 20 -0.70 11.17 3.31
N PHE A 21 0.26 10.23 3.36
CA PHE A 21 0.12 8.95 4.03
C PHE A 21 1.13 8.83 5.18
N PRO A 22 0.84 9.41 6.37
CA PRO A 22 1.73 9.33 7.51
C PRO A 22 1.86 7.90 8.01
N GLU A 23 3.01 7.56 8.62
CA GLU A 23 3.30 6.19 9.06
C GLU A 23 2.22 5.62 9.98
N GLY A 24 1.68 6.43 10.89
CA GLY A 24 0.62 6.00 11.82
C GLY A 24 -0.65 5.57 11.08
N GLY A 25 -1.07 6.35 10.08
CA GLY A 25 -2.21 6.02 9.23
C GLY A 25 -1.96 4.77 8.39
N MET A 26 -0.72 4.61 7.89
CA MET A 26 -0.36 3.41 7.13
C MET A 26 -0.31 2.16 8.01
N ARG A 27 0.24 2.22 9.22
CA ARG A 27 0.23 1.08 10.16
C ARG A 27 -1.21 0.64 10.49
N HIS A 28 -2.12 1.60 10.68
CA HIS A 28 -3.53 1.29 10.90
C HIS A 28 -4.19 0.59 9.69
N ARG A 29 -3.91 1.06 8.48
CA ARG A 29 -4.41 0.44 7.23
C ARG A 29 -3.81 -0.95 7.01
N ILE A 30 -2.51 -1.13 7.30
CA ILE A 30 -1.82 -2.43 7.22
C ILE A 30 -2.41 -3.44 8.20
N PHE A 31 -2.75 -2.99 9.41
CA PHE A 31 -3.39 -3.84 10.42
C PHE A 31 -4.79 -4.31 9.99
N HIS A 32 -5.55 -3.44 9.30
CA HIS A 32 -6.89 -3.75 8.78
C HIS A 32 -6.89 -4.18 7.30
N ALA A 33 -5.75 -4.57 6.76
CA ALA A 33 -5.59 -4.82 5.33
C ALA A 33 -6.51 -5.92 4.79
N ASP A 34 -6.77 -6.94 5.61
CA ASP A 34 -7.66 -8.06 5.28
C ASP A 34 -9.13 -7.64 5.10
N LYS A 35 -9.57 -6.56 5.76
CA LYS A 35 -10.95 -6.06 5.68
C LYS A 35 -11.15 -5.04 4.56
N ASN A 36 -10.10 -4.28 4.24
CA ASN A 36 -10.18 -3.15 3.31
C ASN A 36 -9.67 -3.50 1.90
N GLY A 37 -9.28 -4.74 1.62
CA GLY A 37 -8.76 -5.13 0.31
C GLY A 37 -7.36 -4.59 0.00
N PHE A 38 -6.66 -4.06 1.00
CA PHE A 38 -5.26 -3.62 0.88
C PHE A 38 -4.26 -4.77 1.01
N ALA A 39 -4.71 -5.99 1.30
CA ALA A 39 -3.84 -7.17 1.44
C ALA A 39 -2.99 -7.44 0.19
N ARG A 40 -3.54 -7.24 -1.02
CA ARG A 40 -2.80 -7.40 -2.30
C ARG A 40 -1.68 -6.36 -2.48
N CYS A 41 -1.84 -5.19 -1.87
CA CYS A 41 -0.96 -4.04 -1.96
C CYS A 41 0.21 -4.12 -0.93
N ILE A 42 0.17 -5.11 -0.02
CA ILE A 42 1.12 -5.27 1.08
C ILE A 42 1.90 -6.57 0.92
N ARG A 43 3.23 -6.45 0.85
CA ARG A 43 4.14 -7.59 0.77
C ARG A 43 4.90 -7.74 2.09
N ARG A 44 4.63 -8.84 2.81
CA ARG A 44 5.34 -9.18 4.05
C ARG A 44 6.58 -10.02 3.72
N VAL A 45 7.75 -9.52 4.12
CA VAL A 45 9.04 -10.20 3.92
C VAL A 45 9.72 -10.32 5.29
N GLY A 46 9.51 -11.46 5.96
CA GLY A 46 9.94 -11.67 7.34
C GLY A 46 9.33 -10.63 8.28
N ALA A 47 10.16 -9.88 8.99
CA ALA A 47 9.74 -8.81 9.89
C ALA A 47 9.45 -7.46 9.18
N LYS A 48 9.68 -7.38 7.86
CA LYS A 48 9.47 -6.14 7.09
C LYS A 48 8.13 -6.16 6.36
N VAL A 49 7.49 -5.00 6.35
CA VAL A 49 6.30 -4.73 5.54
C VAL A 49 6.70 -3.80 4.41
N LEU A 50 6.49 -4.27 3.19
CA LEU A 50 6.66 -3.51 1.95
C LEU A 50 5.29 -3.19 1.37
N ILE A 51 5.18 -2.04 0.74
CA ILE A 51 4.00 -1.53 0.06
C ILE A 51 4.34 -1.51 -1.42
N ASP A 52 3.53 -2.18 -2.22
CA ASP A 52 3.57 -2.03 -3.67
C ASP A 52 2.85 -0.74 -4.03
N GLU A 53 3.60 0.23 -4.55
CA GLU A 53 3.07 1.55 -4.89
C GLU A 53 1.94 1.49 -5.92
N ILE A 54 2.11 0.67 -6.97
CA ILE A 54 1.17 0.62 -8.09
C ILE A 54 -0.14 -0.01 -7.62
N GLU A 55 -0.04 -1.15 -6.97
CA GLU A 55 -1.22 -1.81 -6.43
C GLU A 55 -1.90 -0.93 -5.37
N PHE A 56 -1.13 -0.25 -4.51
CA PHE A 56 -1.70 0.61 -3.46
C PHE A 56 -2.62 1.70 -4.02
N PHE A 57 -2.24 2.37 -5.11
CA PHE A 57 -3.11 3.36 -5.74
C PHE A 57 -4.34 2.71 -6.41
N LYS A 58 -4.19 1.55 -7.06
CA LYS A 58 -5.35 0.80 -7.56
C LYS A 58 -6.33 0.41 -6.45
N CYS A 59 -5.81 -0.06 -5.31
CA CYS A 59 -6.59 -0.35 -4.11
C CYS A 59 -7.42 0.87 -3.66
N ILE A 60 -6.85 2.08 -3.72
CA ILE A 60 -7.55 3.33 -3.37
C ILE A 60 -8.65 3.66 -4.37
N GLU A 61 -8.35 3.61 -5.67
CA GLU A 61 -9.30 3.92 -6.74
C GLU A 61 -10.50 2.97 -6.72
N GLU A 62 -10.27 1.68 -6.46
CA GLU A 62 -11.34 0.69 -6.30
C GLU A 62 -12.24 1.01 -5.09
N GLN A 63 -11.67 1.43 -3.95
CA GLN A 63 -12.47 1.83 -2.80
C GLN A 63 -13.33 3.06 -3.07
N ASN A 64 -12.80 4.04 -3.81
CA ASN A 64 -13.55 5.24 -4.18
C ASN A 64 -14.65 4.91 -5.21
N SER A 65 -14.41 3.95 -6.11
CA SER A 65 -15.36 3.58 -7.16
C SER A 65 -16.56 2.75 -6.65
N VAL A 66 -16.41 2.06 -5.52
CA VAL A 66 -17.50 1.27 -4.90
C VAL A 66 -18.45 2.14 -4.06
N ALA A 67 -18.13 3.41 -3.81
CA ALA A 67 -18.93 4.34 -3.01
C ALA A 67 -20.00 5.11 -3.82
N VAL A 68 -20.58 4.49 -4.86
CA VAL A 68 -21.71 5.06 -5.64
C VAL A 68 -22.99 4.26 -5.41
#